data_AF-A0A417YGV2-F1
#
_entry.id   AF-A0A417YGV2-F1
#
_cell.length_a   1.000
_cell.length_b   1.000
_cell.length_c   1.000
_cell.angle_alpha   90.00
_cell.angle_beta   90.00
_cell.angle_gamma   90.00
#
_symmetry.space_group_name_H-M   'P 1'
#
loop_
_entity.id
_entity.type
_entity.pdbx_description
1 polymer ?
#
loop_
_entity_poly.entity_id
_entity_poly.type
_entity_poly.pdbx_seq_one_letter_code
_entity_poly.pdbx_strand_id
1 'polypeptide(L)'
;MLDMPDLDEQKYVRVGESTDTDLIIKGPQNIIVNQVVLDFEETYIFPKEPSLYQSEEPTNLQFHLENINEKTSVTIPYRNRLTHTEAKYASLYQYDIELNKWETIDFFHNQEEKTFECEVAKDGYLVVFTNTYWYSTITQKLADEYPQWTRIRKYKESIGQQFLNFYGMNFEEVESWLNWIDDQKHLTKTDVHVLDWVYVYPLIEVKQNDIIQLFYQKESQTHIIPIIEDIKGFFNNDTNQGGMIDYEDRRFYSKSMIDEIRGIVRNENGIKEFKSNPIPYHIWNTFDEFGLLLNVKRLHLENNKDFKERLLDVFRYPANSSKTGIGHGIARELNLIKRTNGKELLWENDQKSLLIHNRSGLPIDIDSLRVDYQPLSDDQYEILNNKHILIHPLRRYQKHIISFIYGLDKHELHNKNDINLQKMMYQENGQATGKLIEWVSYINTVAPIMWNRFKWDEGYWDTVSKELSGLGYIPNMWDSDMSVWKDYKFLINRWEDGQIWK
;
A
#
# COMPACT_ATOMS: atom_id res chain seq x y z
N MET A 1 18.92 -8.38 46.53
CA MET A 1 18.79 -9.45 45.52
C MET A 1 17.37 -9.96 45.67
N LEU A 2 16.46 -9.38 44.90
CA LEU A 2 15.11 -9.87 44.72
C LEU A 2 15.16 -10.76 43.48
N ASP A 3 14.66 -11.98 43.60
CA ASP A 3 14.54 -12.91 42.48
C ASP A 3 13.51 -12.35 41.50
N MET A 4 13.91 -12.18 40.24
CA MET A 4 13.00 -11.80 39.17
C MET A 4 12.09 -13.00 38.81
N PRO A 5 10.82 -12.76 38.48
CA PRO A 5 9.91 -13.82 38.05
C PRO A 5 10.39 -14.46 36.73
N ASP A 6 10.09 -15.76 36.56
CA ASP A 6 10.42 -16.54 35.37
C ASP A 6 9.83 -15.85 34.11
N LEU A 7 10.72 -15.34 33.25
CA LEU A 7 10.39 -14.75 31.96
C LEU A 7 10.21 -15.85 30.91
N ASP A 8 9.09 -15.85 30.19
CA ASP A 8 8.96 -16.60 28.93
C ASP A 8 9.82 -15.90 27.85
N GLU A 9 11.12 -16.20 27.83
CA GLU A 9 12.07 -15.69 26.83
C GLU A 9 11.83 -16.34 25.46
N GLN A 10 11.23 -15.62 24.51
CA GLN A 10 11.42 -15.90 23.09
C GLN A 10 12.73 -15.25 22.63
N LYS A 11 13.79 -16.06 22.50
CA LYS A 11 15.11 -15.60 22.02
C LYS A 11 15.08 -15.34 20.51
N TYR A 12 15.21 -14.08 20.12
CA TYR A 12 15.42 -13.69 18.73
C TYR A 12 16.80 -13.04 18.59
N VAL A 13 17.79 -13.79 18.09
CA VAL A 13 19.10 -13.24 17.74
C VAL A 13 19.11 -12.96 16.24
N ARG A 14 19.06 -11.68 15.82
CA ARG A 14 19.33 -11.31 14.43
C ARG A 14 19.85 -9.88 14.24
N VAL A 15 20.69 -9.75 13.20
CA VAL A 15 21.34 -8.53 12.73
C VAL A 15 20.48 -7.85 11.65
N GLY A 16 20.21 -6.54 11.79
CA GLY A 16 19.53 -5.73 10.78
C GLY A 16 18.01 -5.95 10.70
N GLU A 17 17.30 -4.98 10.06
CA GLU A 17 15.83 -4.86 9.89
C GLU A 17 15.05 -6.04 10.48
N SER A 18 14.62 -5.89 11.73
CA SER A 18 13.86 -6.92 12.42
C SER A 18 12.57 -7.20 11.65
N THR A 19 12.43 -8.43 11.20
CA THR A 19 11.27 -8.90 10.43
C THR A 19 10.20 -9.51 11.33
N ASP A 20 10.54 -9.79 12.60
CA ASP A 20 9.65 -10.40 13.59
C ASP A 20 9.40 -9.50 14.82
N THR A 21 10.22 -8.46 15.06
CA THR A 21 9.93 -7.40 16.05
C THR A 21 9.61 -6.10 15.31
N ASP A 22 8.40 -5.57 15.56
CA ASP A 22 7.88 -4.31 15.00
C ASP A 22 8.61 -3.09 15.62
N LEU A 23 9.93 -3.03 15.52
CA LEU A 23 10.79 -1.94 16.00
C LEU A 23 11.83 -1.60 14.93
N ILE A 24 11.94 -0.32 14.57
CA ILE A 24 12.94 0.15 13.61
C ILE A 24 14.04 0.87 14.39
N ILE A 25 15.27 0.36 14.28
CA ILE A 25 16.43 0.95 14.95
C ILE A 25 17.38 1.53 13.90
N LYS A 26 17.82 2.77 14.13
CA LYS A 26 18.88 3.44 13.35
C LYS A 26 20.04 3.78 14.27
N GLY A 27 21.15 3.07 14.12
CA GLY A 27 22.35 3.30 14.92
C GLY A 27 23.62 2.69 14.30
N PRO A 28 24.81 3.08 14.79
CA PRO A 28 26.09 2.63 14.25
C PRO A 28 26.47 1.18 14.66
N GLN A 29 25.68 0.53 15.52
CA GLN A 29 26.04 -0.73 16.19
C GLN A 29 24.99 -1.84 16.00
N ASN A 30 25.42 -3.07 16.24
CA ASN A 30 24.55 -4.24 16.26
C ASN A 30 23.83 -4.31 17.62
N ILE A 31 22.57 -3.88 17.63
CA ILE A 31 21.72 -3.93 18.82
C ILE A 31 20.86 -5.20 18.76
N ILE A 32 20.76 -5.91 19.88
CA ILE A 32 19.87 -7.07 20.03
C ILE A 32 18.54 -6.55 20.56
N VAL A 33 17.45 -6.97 19.93
CA VAL A 33 16.09 -6.56 20.28
C VAL A 33 15.24 -7.81 20.49
N ASN A 34 14.70 -7.97 21.70
CA ASN A 34 13.72 -9.00 21.99
C ASN A 34 12.39 -8.33 22.35
N GLN A 35 11.28 -8.73 21.72
CA GLN A 35 9.96 -8.35 22.22
C GLN A 35 9.66 -9.21 23.44
N VAL A 36 9.31 -8.58 24.55
CA VAL A 36 9.05 -9.25 25.83
C VAL A 36 7.65 -8.87 26.31
N VAL A 37 7.07 -9.67 27.21
CA VAL A 37 5.89 -9.27 27.97
C VAL A 37 6.29 -9.38 29.43
N LEU A 38 6.61 -8.24 30.04
CA LEU A 38 6.95 -8.18 31.45
C LEU A 38 5.65 -8.23 32.25
N ASP A 39 5.63 -9.10 33.25
CA ASP A 39 4.58 -9.10 34.25
C ASP A 39 4.89 -8.03 35.31
N PHE A 40 4.05 -7.00 35.37
CA PHE A 40 4.26 -5.83 36.22
C PHE A 40 3.62 -5.96 37.61
N GLU A 41 3.17 -7.16 38.00
CA GLU A 41 2.46 -7.39 39.25
C GLU A 41 3.23 -6.96 40.53
N GLU A 42 4.55 -6.73 40.48
CA GLU A 42 5.34 -6.41 41.68
C GLU A 42 6.37 -5.25 41.58
N THR A 43 6.55 -4.59 40.43
CA THR A 43 7.55 -3.52 40.29
C THR A 43 6.93 -2.12 40.37
N TYR A 44 7.26 -1.38 41.44
CA TYR A 44 6.85 0.00 41.72
C TYR A 44 7.34 0.98 40.62
N ILE A 45 6.66 1.04 39.47
CA ILE A 45 6.89 2.05 38.43
C ILE A 45 6.36 3.42 38.86
N PHE A 46 5.29 3.42 39.68
CA PHE A 46 4.54 4.63 39.99
C PHE A 46 4.84 5.18 41.38
N PRO A 47 4.76 6.51 41.58
CA PRO A 47 4.76 7.08 42.92
C PRO A 47 3.68 6.41 43.77
N LYS A 48 3.92 6.24 45.08
CA LYS A 48 2.98 5.59 46.02
C LYS A 48 1.56 6.18 46.01
N GLU A 49 1.41 7.40 45.50
CA GLU A 49 0.14 8.06 45.24
C GLU A 49 0.20 8.68 43.83
N PRO A 50 -0.14 7.94 42.76
CA PRO A 50 -0.26 8.56 41.44
C PRO A 50 -1.36 9.62 41.52
N SER A 51 -1.15 10.75 40.84
CA SER A 51 -2.25 11.70 40.67
C SER A 51 -3.40 10.97 39.96
N LEU A 52 -4.65 11.33 40.27
CA LEU A 52 -5.84 10.65 39.74
C LEU A 52 -5.83 10.49 38.20
N TYR A 53 -5.13 11.37 37.50
CA TYR A 53 -5.04 11.42 36.03
C TYR A 53 -3.77 10.77 35.46
N GLN A 54 -3.06 9.97 36.25
CA GLN A 54 -1.87 9.20 35.86
C GLN A 54 -2.13 7.70 36.05
N SER A 55 -3.20 7.20 35.43
CA SER A 55 -3.52 5.78 35.39
C SER A 55 -2.85 5.15 34.19
N GLU A 56 -1.54 5.00 34.25
CA GLU A 56 -0.75 4.43 33.16
C GLU A 56 -0.68 2.91 33.27
N GLU A 57 -1.07 2.24 32.20
CA GLU A 57 -1.03 0.78 32.07
C GLU A 57 -0.02 0.40 30.98
N PRO A 58 0.85 -0.61 31.21
CA PRO A 58 1.79 -1.06 30.20
C PRO A 58 1.04 -1.75 29.07
N THR A 59 1.41 -1.44 27.83
CA THR A 59 0.93 -2.16 26.64
C THR A 59 1.85 -3.34 26.33
N ASN A 60 1.50 -4.18 25.36
CA ASN A 60 2.37 -5.25 24.84
C ASN A 60 3.48 -4.72 23.90
N LEU A 61 3.60 -3.40 23.72
CA LEU A 61 4.72 -2.74 23.05
C LEU A 61 5.92 -2.61 23.99
N GLN A 62 6.54 -3.76 24.30
CA GLN A 62 7.64 -3.89 25.25
C GLN A 62 8.83 -4.55 24.58
N PHE A 63 10.01 -3.95 24.72
CA PHE A 63 11.22 -4.36 24.01
C PHE A 63 12.41 -4.39 24.97
N HIS A 64 13.13 -5.51 25.02
CA HIS A 64 14.43 -5.59 25.65
C HIS A 64 15.51 -5.23 24.64
N LEU A 65 16.32 -4.22 24.96
CA LEU A 65 17.40 -3.70 24.12
C LEU A 65 18.75 -4.00 24.79
N GLU A 66 19.66 -4.64 24.04
CA GLU A 66 21.03 -4.95 24.51
C GLU A 66 22.09 -4.45 23.51
N ASN A 67 23.28 -4.12 24.03
CA ASN A 67 24.45 -3.59 23.30
C ASN A 67 24.31 -2.15 22.77
N ILE A 68 23.61 -1.27 23.49
CA ILE A 68 23.53 0.17 23.23
C ILE A 68 24.68 0.87 23.95
N ASN A 69 25.74 1.20 23.21
CA ASN A 69 26.88 1.98 23.74
C ASN A 69 26.86 3.47 23.35
N GLU A 70 26.01 3.84 22.39
CA GLU A 70 25.87 5.20 21.88
C GLU A 70 24.40 5.55 21.70
N LYS A 71 24.11 6.86 21.60
CA LYS A 71 22.77 7.35 21.30
C LYS A 71 22.26 6.72 20.00
N THR A 72 21.16 6.00 20.13
CA THR A 72 20.52 5.25 19.05
C THR A 72 19.10 5.75 18.88
N SER A 73 18.71 6.02 17.64
CA SER A 73 17.33 6.38 17.30
C SER A 73 16.48 5.13 17.16
N VAL A 74 15.38 5.08 17.90
CA VAL A 74 14.41 3.98 17.92
C VAL A 74 13.06 4.51 17.48
N THR A 75 12.40 3.74 16.61
CA THR A 75 11.06 4.04 16.10
C THR A 75 10.13 2.86 16.39
N ILE A 76 9.10 3.11 17.21
CA ILE A 76 8.07 2.15 17.63
C ILE A 76 6.78 2.40 16.81
N PRO A 77 6.47 1.59 15.79
CA PRO A 77 5.17 1.64 15.12
C PRO A 77 4.03 1.18 16.04
N TYR A 78 2.95 1.99 16.10
CA TYR A 78 1.71 1.65 16.82
C TYR A 78 0.50 1.46 15.87
N ARG A 79 0.74 1.43 14.56
CA ARG A 79 -0.29 1.18 13.53
C ARG A 79 -1.15 -0.05 13.86
N ASN A 80 -2.47 0.11 13.94
CA ASN A 80 -3.45 -0.95 14.28
C ASN A 80 -3.17 -1.68 15.62
N ARG A 81 -2.39 -1.04 16.49
CA ARG A 81 -2.03 -1.52 17.82
C ARG A 81 -2.65 -0.65 18.90
N LEU A 82 -2.53 0.67 18.74
CA LEU A 82 -3.16 1.66 19.60
C LEU A 82 -4.14 2.51 18.81
N THR A 83 -5.23 2.91 19.46
CA THR A 83 -6.13 3.95 18.96
C THR A 83 -5.44 5.31 18.96
N HIS A 84 -5.98 6.29 18.20
CA HIS A 84 -5.42 7.64 18.16
C HIS A 84 -5.36 8.29 19.56
N THR A 85 -6.39 8.05 20.38
CA THR A 85 -6.47 8.61 21.73
C THR A 85 -5.47 7.94 22.67
N GLU A 86 -5.37 6.61 22.66
CA GLU A 86 -4.34 5.88 23.44
C GLU A 86 -2.94 6.35 23.05
N ALA A 87 -2.66 6.50 21.76
CA ALA A 87 -1.35 6.97 21.29
C ALA A 87 -1.06 8.44 21.68
N LYS A 88 -2.08 9.30 21.69
CA LYS A 88 -1.96 10.71 22.10
C LYS A 88 -1.59 10.87 23.58
N TYR A 89 -2.08 9.95 24.42
CA TYR A 89 -1.83 9.94 25.86
C TYR A 89 -0.88 8.82 26.29
N ALA A 90 -0.07 8.32 25.36
CA ALA A 90 0.97 7.35 25.66
C ALA A 90 2.19 8.01 26.29
N SER A 91 2.89 7.25 27.12
CA SER A 91 4.16 7.62 27.73
C SER A 91 5.18 6.53 27.45
N LEU A 92 6.44 6.90 27.18
CA LEU A 92 7.52 5.94 26.98
C LEU A 92 8.42 5.89 28.21
N TYR A 93 8.72 4.68 28.66
CA TYR A 93 9.58 4.44 29.80
C TYR A 93 10.73 3.50 29.43
N GLN A 94 11.92 3.79 29.96
CA GLN A 94 13.07 2.90 29.93
C GLN A 94 13.37 2.36 31.32
N TYR A 95 13.56 1.06 31.45
CA TYR A 95 14.14 0.47 32.65
C TYR A 95 15.65 0.46 32.55
N ASP A 96 16.32 1.22 33.41
CA ASP A 96 17.77 1.17 33.57
C ASP A 96 18.14 0.00 34.50
N ILE A 97 18.75 -1.03 33.92
CA ILE A 97 19.15 -2.27 34.62
C ILE A 97 20.21 -1.98 35.69
N GLU A 98 21.12 -1.04 35.44
CA GLU A 98 22.21 -0.71 36.38
C GLU A 98 21.67 0.03 37.61
N LEU A 99 20.72 0.92 37.37
CA LEU A 99 20.14 1.76 38.42
C LEU A 99 18.93 1.11 39.12
N ASN A 100 18.34 0.08 38.50
CA ASN A 100 17.12 -0.60 38.94
C ASN A 100 15.94 0.38 39.07
N LYS A 101 15.73 1.23 38.06
CA LYS A 101 14.72 2.31 38.05
C LYS A 101 14.11 2.46 36.66
N TRP A 102 12.86 2.89 36.63
CA TRP A 102 12.19 3.36 35.43
C TRP A 102 12.44 4.86 35.23
N GLU A 103 12.79 5.26 34.01
CA GLU A 103 13.01 6.63 33.60
C GLU A 103 12.07 6.95 32.42
N THR A 104 11.36 8.09 32.47
CA THR A 104 10.55 8.56 31.34
C THR A 104 11.46 9.02 30.22
N ILE A 105 11.13 8.64 28.98
CA ILE A 105 11.86 9.04 27.78
C ILE A 105 11.05 10.08 27.02
N ASP A 106 11.70 11.17 26.62
CA ASP A 106 11.13 12.11 25.66
C ASP A 106 11.04 11.47 24.27
N PHE A 107 9.88 11.59 23.63
CA PHE A 107 9.65 11.02 22.31
C PHE A 107 8.89 12.00 21.40
N PHE A 108 9.06 11.81 20.10
CA PHE A 108 8.30 12.48 19.05
C PHE A 108 7.17 11.56 18.59
N HIS A 109 5.93 12.06 18.64
CA HIS A 109 4.74 11.35 18.16
C HIS A 109 4.48 11.70 16.70
N ASN A 110 4.81 10.78 15.79
CA ASN A 110 4.49 10.93 14.38
C ASN A 110 3.10 10.36 14.10
N GLN A 111 2.12 11.24 13.90
CA GLN A 111 0.73 10.86 13.65
C GLN A 111 0.50 10.31 12.22
N GLU A 112 1.29 10.77 11.24
CA GLU A 112 1.13 10.37 9.84
C GLU A 112 1.62 8.95 9.60
N GLU A 113 2.82 8.61 10.09
CA GLU A 113 3.42 7.27 9.95
C GLU A 113 3.00 6.32 11.09
N LYS A 114 2.22 6.81 12.06
CA LYS A 114 1.81 6.10 13.27
C LYS A 114 2.98 5.47 14.03
N THR A 115 3.98 6.29 14.36
CA THR A 115 5.18 5.88 15.09
C THR A 115 5.47 6.77 16.31
N PHE A 116 6.12 6.19 17.31
CA PHE A 116 6.84 6.93 18.35
C PHE A 116 8.33 6.89 18.03
N GLU A 117 9.00 8.04 18.03
CA GLU A 117 10.43 8.16 17.74
C GLU A 117 11.16 8.69 18.97
N CYS A 118 12.15 7.96 19.47
CA CYS A 118 12.91 8.35 20.66
C CYS A 118 14.41 8.04 20.50
N GLU A 119 15.23 8.63 21.36
CA GLU A 119 16.65 8.29 21.49
C GLU A 119 16.88 7.48 22.77
N VAL A 120 17.57 6.35 22.66
CA VAL A 120 18.03 5.54 23.79
C VAL A 120 19.56 5.47 23.79
N ALA A 121 20.16 5.45 24.97
CA ALA A 121 21.62 5.51 25.13
C ALA A 121 22.19 4.41 26.03
N LYS A 122 21.34 3.49 26.51
CA LYS A 122 21.69 2.43 27.45
C LYS A 122 20.86 1.18 27.16
N ASP A 123 21.36 0.05 27.65
CA ASP A 123 20.63 -1.22 27.66
C ASP A 123 19.48 -1.18 28.66
N GLY A 124 18.41 -1.92 28.36
CA GLY A 124 17.24 -1.96 29.22
C GLY A 124 15.94 -2.35 28.52
N TYR A 125 14.85 -2.22 29.26
CA TYR A 125 13.51 -2.47 28.74
C TYR A 125 12.86 -1.16 28.32
N LEU A 126 12.43 -1.06 27.08
CA LEU A 126 11.66 0.04 26.53
C LEU A 126 10.19 -0.36 26.48
N VAL A 127 9.32 0.40 27.12
CA VAL A 127 7.89 0.07 27.27
C VAL A 127 7.04 1.29 26.95
N VAL A 128 5.99 1.07 26.15
CA VAL A 128 4.93 2.05 25.92
C VAL A 128 3.81 1.82 26.94
N PHE A 129 3.48 2.86 27.69
CA PHE A 129 2.35 2.91 28.60
C PHE A 129 1.23 3.74 27.98
N THR A 130 -0.02 3.34 28.21
CA THR A 130 -1.21 4.12 27.84
C THR A 130 -1.91 4.62 29.09
N ASN A 131 -2.26 5.90 29.13
CA ASN A 131 -3.05 6.44 30.22
C ASN A 131 -4.54 6.12 30.02
N THR A 132 -5.11 5.25 30.85
CA THR A 132 -6.52 4.86 30.79
C THR A 132 -7.46 5.91 31.36
N TYR A 133 -6.94 6.92 32.07
CA TYR A 133 -7.73 7.98 32.68
C TYR A 133 -7.04 9.35 32.62
N TRP A 134 -6.96 9.95 31.43
CA TRP A 134 -6.35 11.28 31.25
C TRP A 134 -7.33 12.43 31.55
N TYR A 135 -6.78 13.61 31.82
CA TYR A 135 -7.62 14.81 31.96
C TYR A 135 -7.95 15.40 30.58
N SER A 136 -9.19 15.27 30.13
CA SER A 136 -9.61 15.78 28.83
C SER A 136 -9.68 17.31 28.80
N THR A 137 -9.31 17.90 27.67
CA THR A 137 -9.45 19.35 27.46
C THR A 137 -10.91 19.81 27.41
N ILE A 138 -11.83 18.91 27.03
CA ILE A 138 -13.28 19.17 27.00
C ILE A 138 -13.84 19.28 28.41
N THR A 139 -13.30 18.51 29.36
CA THR A 139 -13.67 18.57 30.78
C THR A 139 -13.53 19.97 31.34
N GLN A 140 -12.44 20.65 31.01
CA GLN A 140 -12.22 22.02 31.48
C GLN A 140 -13.25 22.98 30.89
N LYS A 141 -13.57 22.85 29.60
CA LYS A 141 -14.62 23.66 28.94
C LYS A 141 -15.98 23.46 29.63
N LEU A 142 -16.36 22.22 29.92
CA LEU A 142 -17.60 21.89 30.63
C LEU A 142 -17.61 22.43 32.06
N ALA A 143 -16.48 22.35 32.77
CA ALA A 143 -16.35 22.86 34.12
C ALA A 143 -16.42 24.40 34.18
N ASP A 144 -15.95 25.08 33.13
CA ASP A 144 -15.97 26.54 33.04
C ASP A 144 -17.37 27.15 32.89
N GLU A 145 -18.37 26.36 32.47
CA GLU A 145 -19.78 26.75 32.47
C GLU A 145 -20.37 26.87 33.89
N TYR A 146 -19.74 26.27 34.89
CA TYR A 146 -20.19 26.39 36.28
C TYR A 146 -19.78 27.75 36.90
N PRO A 147 -20.51 28.24 37.92
CA PRO A 147 -20.14 29.47 38.61
C PRO A 147 -18.73 29.40 39.21
N GLN A 148 -17.97 30.50 39.11
CA GLN A 148 -16.56 30.60 39.54
C GLN A 148 -16.33 30.19 41.00
N TRP A 149 -17.31 30.33 41.88
CA TRP A 149 -17.17 29.97 43.29
C TRP A 149 -17.25 28.46 43.55
N THR A 150 -17.70 27.66 42.59
CA THR A 150 -17.89 26.21 42.76
C THR A 150 -16.56 25.45 42.76
N ARG A 151 -16.51 24.34 43.50
CA ARG A 151 -15.34 23.43 43.50
C ARG A 151 -15.15 22.74 42.15
N ILE A 152 -16.25 22.45 41.44
CA ILE A 152 -16.26 21.78 40.12
C ILE A 152 -15.45 22.57 39.10
N ARG A 153 -15.52 23.90 39.14
CA ARG A 153 -14.75 24.75 38.22
C ARG A 153 -13.30 24.95 38.63
N LYS A 154 -13.04 24.97 39.95
CA LYS A 154 -11.74 25.36 40.52
C LYS A 154 -10.72 24.22 40.61
N TYR A 155 -11.16 22.98 40.83
CA TYR A 155 -10.29 21.88 41.22
C TYR A 155 -10.56 20.62 40.40
N LYS A 156 -9.56 20.20 39.61
CA LYS A 156 -9.60 19.00 38.76
C LYS A 156 -9.89 17.75 39.57
N GLU A 157 -9.48 17.73 40.82
CA GLU A 157 -9.64 16.61 41.74
C GLU A 157 -11.03 16.59 42.40
N SER A 158 -11.90 17.55 42.13
CA SER A 158 -13.26 17.54 42.66
C SER A 158 -14.09 16.40 42.06
N ILE A 159 -14.89 15.70 42.87
CA ILE A 159 -15.75 14.59 42.41
C ILE A 159 -16.62 14.98 41.21
N GLY A 160 -17.16 16.21 41.22
CA GLY A 160 -17.95 16.70 40.10
C GLY A 160 -17.14 16.89 38.81
N GLN A 161 -15.89 17.37 38.90
CA GLN A 161 -15.04 17.51 37.72
C GLN A 161 -14.49 16.15 37.24
N GLN A 162 -14.24 15.20 38.14
CA GLN A 162 -13.92 13.81 37.79
C GLN A 162 -15.09 13.15 37.04
N PHE A 163 -16.33 13.34 37.51
CA PHE A 163 -17.53 12.88 36.80
C PHE A 163 -17.65 13.51 35.42
N LEU A 164 -17.42 14.83 35.29
CA LEU A 164 -17.38 15.49 33.99
C LEU A 164 -16.23 14.96 33.12
N ASN A 165 -15.11 14.55 33.71
CA ASN A 165 -13.96 14.04 32.97
C ASN A 165 -14.26 12.75 32.22
N PHE A 166 -15.02 11.85 32.83
CA PHE A 166 -15.50 10.64 32.16
C PHE A 166 -16.20 10.97 30.83
N TYR A 167 -17.13 11.94 30.83
CA TYR A 167 -17.78 12.38 29.59
C TYR A 167 -16.85 13.18 28.68
N GLY A 168 -15.96 14.00 29.26
CA GLY A 168 -14.96 14.75 28.50
C GLY A 168 -14.07 13.84 27.66
N MET A 169 -13.55 12.76 28.24
CA MET A 169 -12.75 11.74 27.53
C MET A 169 -13.56 11.09 26.40
N ASN A 170 -14.80 10.66 26.67
CA ASN A 170 -15.66 10.08 25.63
C ASN A 170 -15.95 11.06 24.49
N PHE A 171 -16.18 12.35 24.78
CA PHE A 171 -16.38 13.36 23.75
C PHE A 171 -15.11 13.61 22.93
N GLU A 172 -13.95 13.57 23.57
CA GLU A 172 -12.66 13.73 22.90
C GLU A 172 -12.35 12.54 21.98
N GLU A 173 -12.69 11.32 22.39
CA GLU A 173 -12.64 10.14 21.52
C GLU A 173 -13.56 10.29 20.31
N VAL A 174 -14.81 10.73 20.51
CA VAL A 174 -15.75 10.96 19.41
C VAL A 174 -15.25 12.05 18.46
N GLU A 175 -14.71 13.16 18.99
CA GLU A 175 -14.11 14.24 18.18
C GLU A 175 -12.93 13.71 17.36
N SER A 176 -12.07 12.88 17.96
CA SER A 176 -10.96 12.19 17.29
C SER A 176 -11.45 11.32 16.13
N TRP A 177 -12.51 10.51 16.34
CA TRP A 177 -13.12 9.70 15.29
C TRP A 177 -13.71 10.55 14.16
N LEU A 178 -14.38 11.65 14.48
CA LEU A 178 -14.95 12.56 13.48
C LEU A 178 -13.87 13.22 12.62
N ASN A 179 -12.77 13.67 13.25
CA ASN A 179 -11.63 14.23 12.54
C ASN A 179 -10.98 13.18 11.64
N TRP A 180 -10.78 11.95 12.13
CA TRP A 180 -10.23 10.86 11.33
C TRP A 180 -11.12 10.53 10.12
N ILE A 181 -12.44 10.45 10.29
CA ILE A 181 -13.40 10.23 9.19
C ILE A 181 -13.32 11.37 8.17
N ASP A 182 -13.15 12.61 8.62
CA ASP A 182 -13.02 13.75 7.70
C ASP A 182 -11.74 13.67 6.88
N ASP A 183 -10.62 13.32 7.50
CA ASP A 183 -9.35 13.10 6.79
C ASP A 183 -9.45 11.93 5.79
N GLN A 184 -10.23 10.88 6.09
CA GLN A 184 -10.45 9.78 5.14
C GLN A 184 -11.11 10.24 3.83
N LYS A 185 -11.89 11.33 3.82
CA LYS A 185 -12.55 11.86 2.60
C LYS A 185 -11.57 12.45 1.59
N HIS A 186 -10.31 12.67 1.97
CA HIS A 186 -9.31 13.29 1.12
C HIS A 186 -8.20 12.28 0.80
N LEU A 187 -8.09 11.84 -0.47
CA LEU A 187 -7.11 10.83 -0.90
C LEU A 187 -5.68 11.06 -0.41
N THR A 188 -5.24 12.32 -0.32
CA THR A 188 -3.90 12.68 0.17
C THR A 188 -3.72 12.46 1.67
N LYS A 189 -4.78 12.67 2.47
CA LYS A 189 -4.78 12.53 3.93
C LYS A 189 -5.28 11.17 4.42
N THR A 190 -5.94 10.38 3.56
CA THR A 190 -6.40 9.04 3.87
C THR A 190 -5.27 8.20 4.44
N ASP A 191 -5.60 7.49 5.52
CA ASP A 191 -4.68 6.74 6.35
C ASP A 191 -4.30 5.42 5.67
N VAL A 192 -3.05 5.31 5.24
CA VAL A 192 -2.53 4.12 4.53
C VAL A 192 -2.35 2.91 5.44
N HIS A 193 -2.44 3.09 6.76
CA HIS A 193 -2.22 2.03 7.72
C HIS A 193 -3.49 1.27 8.11
N VAL A 194 -4.67 1.68 7.61
CA VAL A 194 -5.90 0.89 7.76
C VAL A 194 -5.69 -0.50 7.14
N LEU A 195 -6.31 -1.53 7.72
CA LEU A 195 -6.22 -2.89 7.18
C LEU A 195 -6.80 -2.95 5.75
N ASP A 196 -6.08 -3.64 4.87
CA ASP A 196 -6.42 -3.87 3.46
C ASP A 196 -6.60 -5.36 3.15
N TRP A 197 -5.74 -6.20 3.71
CA TRP A 197 -5.81 -7.64 3.56
C TRP A 197 -5.71 -8.31 4.93
N VAL A 198 -6.53 -9.35 5.10
CA VAL A 198 -6.46 -10.28 6.22
C VAL A 198 -6.47 -11.70 5.67
N TYR A 199 -6.20 -12.68 6.53
CA TYR A 199 -6.19 -14.09 6.16
C TYR A 199 -7.40 -14.78 6.77
N VAL A 200 -8.18 -15.43 5.91
CA VAL A 200 -9.35 -16.20 6.29
C VAL A 200 -9.00 -17.68 6.31
N TYR A 201 -9.43 -18.35 7.37
CA TYR A 201 -9.28 -19.78 7.57
C TYR A 201 -10.67 -20.39 7.68
N PRO A 202 -11.12 -21.19 6.70
CA PRO A 202 -12.37 -21.92 6.80
C PRO A 202 -12.39 -22.84 8.03
N LEU A 203 -13.44 -22.73 8.83
CA LEU A 203 -13.66 -23.55 10.01
C LEU A 203 -14.61 -24.70 9.68
N ILE A 204 -14.56 -25.74 10.51
CA ILE A 204 -15.60 -26.78 10.52
C ILE A 204 -16.92 -26.20 11.07
N GLU A 205 -17.96 -27.01 11.16
CA GLU A 205 -19.19 -26.58 11.82
C GLU A 205 -18.92 -26.30 13.31
N VAL A 206 -18.99 -25.03 13.69
CA VAL A 206 -18.81 -24.56 15.07
C VAL A 206 -19.90 -23.58 15.46
N LYS A 207 -20.36 -23.67 16.71
CA LYS A 207 -21.36 -22.79 17.31
C LYS A 207 -20.72 -21.92 18.40
N GLN A 208 -21.38 -20.82 18.74
CA GLN A 208 -20.90 -19.87 19.76
C GLN A 208 -20.70 -20.50 21.15
N ASN A 209 -21.44 -21.56 21.47
CA ASN A 209 -21.32 -22.28 22.75
C ASN A 209 -20.20 -23.34 22.75
N ASP A 210 -19.56 -23.60 21.61
CA ASP A 210 -18.49 -24.59 21.52
C ASP A 210 -17.17 -24.00 22.02
N ILE A 211 -16.35 -24.83 22.67
CA ILE A 211 -15.01 -24.42 23.11
C ILE A 211 -14.04 -24.68 21.96
N ILE A 212 -13.44 -23.61 21.41
CA ILE A 212 -12.46 -23.67 20.34
C ILE A 212 -11.09 -23.27 20.86
N GLN A 213 -10.07 -24.04 20.50
CA GLN A 213 -8.68 -23.62 20.64
C GLN A 213 -7.98 -23.76 19.30
N LEU A 214 -7.25 -22.71 18.93
CA LEU A 214 -6.51 -22.63 17.67
C LEU A 214 -5.01 -22.62 17.95
N PHE A 215 -4.25 -23.30 17.11
CA PHE A 215 -2.81 -23.49 17.27
C PHE A 215 -2.10 -23.36 15.92
N TYR A 216 -0.83 -22.97 15.96
CA TYR A 216 0.09 -23.07 14.83
C TYR A 216 1.43 -23.63 15.27
N GLN A 217 2.19 -24.16 14.31
CA GLN A 217 3.54 -24.64 14.54
C GLN A 217 4.55 -23.66 13.93
N LYS A 218 5.46 -23.15 14.75
CA LYS A 218 6.65 -22.39 14.31
C LYS A 218 7.86 -23.00 15.02
N GLU A 219 8.92 -23.28 14.27
CA GLU A 219 10.20 -23.76 14.84
C GLU A 219 10.10 -25.00 15.75
N SER A 220 9.19 -25.92 15.43
CA SER A 220 8.89 -27.14 16.23
C SER A 220 8.21 -26.89 17.59
N GLN A 221 7.83 -25.65 17.89
CA GLN A 221 6.99 -25.29 19.03
C GLN A 221 5.53 -25.08 18.60
N THR A 222 4.60 -25.43 19.50
CA THR A 222 3.18 -25.21 19.28
C THR A 222 2.77 -23.95 20.03
N HIS A 223 2.25 -22.97 19.29
CA HIS A 223 1.78 -21.71 19.84
C HIS A 223 0.26 -21.66 19.79
N ILE A 224 -0.35 -21.11 20.85
CA ILE A 224 -1.79 -20.88 20.91
C ILE A 224 -2.10 -19.56 20.21
N ILE A 225 -3.13 -19.56 19.38
CA ILE A 225 -3.62 -18.36 18.70
C ILE A 225 -4.71 -17.75 19.59
N PRO A 226 -4.53 -16.53 20.12
CA PRO A 226 -5.56 -15.89 20.93
C PRO A 226 -6.78 -15.58 20.07
N ILE A 227 -7.96 -15.86 20.62
CA ILE A 227 -9.25 -15.54 19.99
C ILE A 227 -9.69 -14.19 20.54
N ILE A 228 -9.95 -13.26 19.63
CA ILE A 228 -10.41 -11.90 19.93
C ILE A 228 -11.93 -11.89 19.78
N GLU A 229 -12.62 -11.46 20.83
CA GLU A 229 -14.09 -11.51 20.89
C GLU A 229 -14.76 -10.29 20.26
N ASP A 230 -14.07 -9.15 20.22
CA ASP A 230 -14.63 -7.88 19.78
C ASP A 230 -13.98 -7.34 18.51
N ILE A 231 -14.77 -6.61 17.72
CA ILE A 231 -14.27 -6.00 16.48
C ILE A 231 -13.22 -4.91 16.78
N LYS A 232 -13.38 -4.15 17.87
CA LYS A 232 -12.43 -3.11 18.26
C LYS A 232 -11.05 -3.71 18.56
N GLY A 233 -11.00 -4.76 19.39
CA GLY A 233 -9.79 -5.54 19.63
C GLY A 233 -9.26 -6.19 18.36
N PHE A 234 -10.13 -6.66 17.46
CA PHE A 234 -9.65 -7.20 16.19
C PHE A 234 -8.91 -6.12 15.40
N PHE A 235 -9.40 -4.90 15.26
CA PHE A 235 -8.71 -3.85 14.52
C PHE A 235 -7.52 -3.23 15.27
N ASN A 236 -7.64 -3.01 16.58
CA ASN A 236 -6.62 -2.42 17.44
C ASN A 236 -6.20 -3.42 18.52
N ASN A 237 -5.07 -4.10 18.29
CA ASN A 237 -4.50 -5.05 19.23
C ASN A 237 -2.99 -4.83 19.29
N ASP A 238 -2.51 -4.49 20.48
CA ASP A 238 -1.11 -4.16 20.74
C ASP A 238 -0.15 -5.34 20.51
N THR A 239 -0.60 -6.58 20.72
CA THR A 239 0.17 -7.79 20.38
C THR A 239 0.28 -8.03 18.88
N ASN A 240 -0.66 -7.49 18.09
CA ASN A 240 -0.86 -7.82 16.67
C ASN A 240 -0.95 -9.35 16.40
N GLN A 241 -1.32 -10.13 17.41
CA GLN A 241 -1.49 -11.58 17.35
C GLN A 241 -2.96 -11.97 17.48
N GLY A 242 -3.29 -13.19 17.05
CA GLY A 242 -4.63 -13.73 17.17
C GLY A 242 -5.53 -13.47 15.98
N GLY A 243 -6.83 -13.57 16.24
CA GLY A 243 -7.85 -13.34 15.24
C GLY A 243 -9.27 -13.49 15.77
N MET A 244 -10.24 -13.19 14.93
CA MET A 244 -11.66 -13.19 15.27
C MET A 244 -12.38 -14.35 14.57
N ILE A 245 -13.32 -14.99 15.26
CA ILE A 245 -14.15 -16.05 14.68
C ILE A 245 -15.50 -15.49 14.29
N ASP A 246 -15.87 -15.66 13.03
CA ASP A 246 -17.23 -15.54 12.54
C ASP A 246 -17.89 -16.92 12.57
N TYR A 247 -18.82 -17.09 13.51
CA TYR A 247 -19.57 -18.32 13.69
C TYR A 247 -20.65 -18.54 12.63
N GLU A 248 -21.13 -17.49 11.97
CA GLU A 248 -22.17 -17.58 10.93
C GLU A 248 -21.56 -18.11 9.62
N ASP A 249 -20.48 -17.47 9.18
CA ASP A 249 -19.76 -17.86 7.96
C ASP A 249 -18.79 -19.03 8.19
N ARG A 250 -18.53 -19.40 9.46
CA ARG A 250 -17.55 -20.41 9.89
C ARG A 250 -16.16 -20.07 9.37
N ARG A 251 -15.69 -18.87 9.71
CA ARG A 251 -14.40 -18.34 9.28
C ARG A 251 -13.63 -17.80 10.47
N PHE A 252 -12.34 -18.06 10.49
CA PHE A 252 -11.41 -17.37 11.37
C PHE A 252 -10.63 -16.33 10.57
N TYR A 253 -10.61 -15.09 11.05
CA TYR A 253 -9.91 -13.96 10.44
C TYR A 253 -8.66 -13.65 11.24
N SER A 254 -7.50 -13.60 10.61
CA SER A 254 -6.24 -13.16 11.25
C SER A 254 -5.57 -12.06 10.43
N LYS A 255 -4.92 -11.11 11.10
CA LYS A 255 -4.12 -10.07 10.44
C LYS A 255 -2.82 -10.62 9.84
N SER A 256 -2.26 -11.63 10.48
CA SER A 256 -0.95 -12.18 10.14
C SER A 256 -1.12 -13.48 9.36
N MET A 257 -0.25 -13.69 8.37
CA MET A 257 -0.27 -14.94 7.60
C MET A 257 0.29 -16.08 8.45
N ILE A 258 -0.55 -17.06 8.73
CA ILE A 258 -0.18 -18.35 9.33
C ILE A 258 -0.38 -19.43 8.28
N ASP A 259 0.69 -20.17 7.94
CA ASP A 259 0.66 -21.14 6.82
C ASP A 259 -0.38 -22.25 7.00
N GLU A 260 -0.53 -22.77 8.22
CA GLU A 260 -1.55 -23.75 8.58
C GLU A 260 -1.97 -23.51 10.03
N ILE A 261 -3.27 -23.42 10.27
CA ILE A 261 -3.82 -23.48 11.62
C ILE A 261 -4.35 -24.89 11.89
N ARG A 262 -4.14 -25.37 13.11
CA ARG A 262 -4.83 -26.55 13.66
C ARG A 262 -5.82 -26.08 14.71
N GLY A 263 -7.07 -26.53 14.61
CA GLY A 263 -8.09 -26.20 15.60
C GLY A 263 -8.65 -27.45 16.27
N ILE A 264 -8.96 -27.30 17.57
CA ILE A 264 -9.65 -28.30 18.37
C ILE A 264 -10.98 -27.68 18.81
N VAL A 265 -12.09 -28.33 18.46
CA VAL A 265 -13.45 -27.92 18.83
C VAL A 265 -14.03 -28.97 19.76
N ARG A 266 -14.43 -28.55 20.96
CA ARG A 266 -15.13 -29.40 21.93
C ARG A 266 -16.60 -28.97 22.02
N ASN A 267 -17.48 -29.89 21.68
CA ASN A 267 -18.93 -29.72 21.77
C ASN A 267 -19.60 -30.92 22.47
N GLU A 268 -20.93 -30.90 22.61
CA GLU A 268 -21.70 -32.00 23.21
C GLU A 268 -21.52 -33.35 22.48
N ASN A 269 -21.16 -33.31 21.19
CA ASN A 269 -20.98 -34.49 20.35
C ASN A 269 -19.54 -35.05 20.38
N GLY A 270 -18.62 -34.44 21.14
CA GLY A 270 -17.25 -34.88 21.31
C GLY A 270 -16.20 -33.84 20.93
N ILE A 271 -14.99 -34.32 20.63
CA ILE A 271 -13.84 -33.49 20.24
C ILE A 271 -13.60 -33.70 18.74
N LYS A 272 -13.56 -32.61 17.97
CA LYS A 272 -13.20 -32.61 16.55
C LYS A 272 -11.94 -31.79 16.35
N GLU A 273 -11.05 -32.30 15.51
CA GLU A 273 -9.85 -31.59 15.09
C GLU A 273 -9.94 -31.24 13.60
N PHE A 274 -9.38 -30.10 13.23
CA PHE A 274 -9.28 -29.70 11.83
C PHE A 274 -7.98 -28.96 11.56
N LYS A 275 -7.66 -28.88 10.27
CA LYS A 275 -6.57 -28.06 9.73
C LYS A 275 -7.14 -27.11 8.69
N SER A 276 -6.63 -25.89 8.64
CA SER A 276 -7.04 -24.92 7.64
C SER A 276 -5.85 -24.11 7.15
N ASN A 277 -5.85 -23.84 5.85
CA ASN A 277 -4.85 -23.00 5.18
C ASN A 277 -5.40 -21.57 5.02
N PRO A 278 -4.51 -20.56 4.93
CA PRO A 278 -4.91 -19.17 4.76
C PRO A 278 -5.46 -18.92 3.37
N ILE A 279 -6.52 -18.12 3.31
CA ILE A 279 -7.04 -17.54 2.08
C ILE A 279 -6.96 -16.02 2.23
N PRO A 280 -6.22 -15.29 1.38
CA PRO A 280 -6.17 -13.85 1.46
C PRO A 280 -7.56 -13.27 1.19
N TYR A 281 -8.00 -12.39 2.08
CA TYR A 281 -9.31 -11.76 2.06
C TYR A 281 -9.14 -10.24 2.11
N HIS A 282 -9.72 -9.58 1.12
CA HIS A 282 -9.65 -8.13 0.98
C HIS A 282 -10.67 -7.45 1.90
N ILE A 283 -10.22 -6.50 2.71
CA ILE A 283 -11.06 -5.60 3.48
C ILE A 283 -11.25 -4.32 2.67
N TRP A 284 -12.50 -4.10 2.25
CA TRP A 284 -12.89 -2.88 1.55
C TRP A 284 -12.73 -1.66 2.46
N ASN A 285 -11.94 -0.68 2.03
CA ASN A 285 -11.69 0.55 2.77
C ASN A 285 -11.83 1.80 1.89
N THR A 286 -11.50 2.97 2.44
CA THR A 286 -11.67 4.26 1.73
C THR A 286 -10.89 4.36 0.43
N PHE A 287 -9.75 3.67 0.29
CA PHE A 287 -9.02 3.64 -0.98
C PHE A 287 -9.81 2.92 -2.07
N ASP A 288 -10.58 1.89 -1.72
CA ASP A 288 -11.42 1.16 -2.67
C ASP A 288 -12.61 2.01 -3.15
N GLU A 289 -13.13 2.90 -2.30
CA GLU A 289 -14.11 3.92 -2.71
C GLU A 289 -13.52 4.88 -3.75
N PHE A 290 -12.28 5.35 -3.53
CA PHE A 290 -11.57 6.15 -4.53
C PHE A 290 -11.26 5.35 -5.79
N GLY A 291 -10.90 4.08 -5.65
CA GLY A 291 -10.69 3.16 -6.78
C GLY A 291 -11.96 2.99 -7.61
N LEU A 292 -13.11 2.82 -6.96
CA LEU A 292 -14.40 2.77 -7.62
C LEU A 292 -14.72 4.08 -8.36
N LEU A 293 -14.51 5.23 -7.71
CA LEU A 293 -14.72 6.55 -8.31
C LEU A 293 -13.82 6.82 -9.52
N LEU A 294 -12.55 6.40 -9.45
CA LEU A 294 -11.54 6.62 -10.48
C LEU A 294 -11.45 5.47 -11.50
N ASN A 295 -12.28 4.43 -11.35
CA ASN A 295 -12.26 3.20 -12.15
C ASN A 295 -10.86 2.53 -12.18
N VAL A 296 -10.21 2.45 -11.03
CA VAL A 296 -8.94 1.75 -10.83
C VAL A 296 -9.18 0.61 -9.84
N LYS A 297 -9.05 -0.63 -10.32
CA LYS A 297 -9.27 -1.82 -9.49
C LYS A 297 -7.99 -2.19 -8.75
N ARG A 298 -8.05 -2.38 -7.44
CA ARG A 298 -6.94 -2.88 -6.62
C ARG A 298 -6.37 -4.20 -7.16
N LEU A 299 -5.05 -4.29 -7.25
CA LEU A 299 -4.35 -5.51 -7.63
C LEU A 299 -4.34 -6.51 -6.48
N HIS A 300 -4.15 -7.79 -6.80
CA HIS A 300 -4.15 -8.84 -5.79
C HIS A 300 -2.98 -8.62 -4.81
N LEU A 301 -3.28 -8.59 -3.50
CA LEU A 301 -2.32 -8.32 -2.42
C LEU A 301 -1.63 -6.95 -2.52
N GLU A 302 -2.22 -6.01 -3.26
CA GLU A 302 -1.75 -4.63 -3.29
C GLU A 302 -2.09 -3.92 -1.99
N ASN A 303 -1.07 -3.41 -1.32
CA ASN A 303 -1.25 -2.69 -0.07
C ASN A 303 -1.84 -1.29 -0.29
N ASN A 304 -2.39 -0.69 0.76
CA ASN A 304 -2.97 0.65 0.70
C ASN A 304 -2.01 1.75 0.26
N LYS A 305 -0.72 1.67 0.61
CA LYS A 305 0.28 2.68 0.23
C LYS A 305 0.53 2.66 -1.29
N ASP A 306 0.71 1.48 -1.85
CA ASP A 306 0.93 1.27 -3.28
C ASP A 306 -0.34 1.61 -4.08
N PHE A 307 -1.51 1.20 -3.57
CA PHE A 307 -2.77 1.52 -4.22
C PHE A 307 -3.07 3.03 -4.20
N LYS A 308 -2.80 3.73 -3.09
CA LYS A 308 -2.88 5.20 -3.01
C LYS A 308 -2.04 5.86 -4.08
N GLU A 309 -0.80 5.42 -4.26
CA GLU A 309 0.07 5.94 -5.31
C GLU A 309 -0.54 5.71 -6.70
N ARG A 310 -1.08 4.52 -6.96
CA ARG A 310 -1.70 4.18 -8.25
C ARG A 310 -3.00 4.95 -8.51
N LEU A 311 -3.75 5.32 -7.47
CA LEU A 311 -4.90 6.22 -7.58
C LEU A 311 -4.47 7.64 -7.95
N LEU A 312 -3.37 8.13 -7.38
CA LEU A 312 -2.79 9.42 -7.75
C LEU A 312 -2.28 9.43 -9.21
N ASP A 313 -2.00 8.26 -9.79
CA ASP A 313 -1.53 8.11 -11.18
C ASP A 313 -2.57 8.47 -12.20
N VAL A 314 -3.85 8.37 -11.83
CA VAL A 314 -4.94 8.82 -12.68
C VAL A 314 -4.76 10.29 -13.06
N PHE A 315 -4.22 11.10 -12.15
CA PHE A 315 -3.97 12.52 -12.36
C PHE A 315 -2.55 12.81 -12.90
N ARG A 316 -1.54 12.04 -12.48
CA ARG A 316 -0.14 12.24 -12.89
C ARG A 316 0.15 11.69 -14.30
N TYR A 317 -0.50 10.59 -14.65
CA TYR A 317 -0.38 9.85 -15.90
C TYR A 317 -1.77 9.66 -16.51
N PRO A 318 -2.40 10.74 -17.01
CA PRO A 318 -3.76 10.67 -17.51
C PRO A 318 -3.83 9.76 -18.75
N ALA A 319 -4.79 8.84 -18.72
CA ALA A 319 -5.08 7.96 -19.85
C ALA A 319 -5.94 8.70 -20.89
N ASN A 320 -5.61 8.54 -22.17
CA ASN A 320 -6.38 9.08 -23.30
C ASN A 320 -6.08 8.24 -24.57
N SER A 321 -6.66 8.61 -25.71
CA SER A 321 -6.53 7.87 -26.98
C SER A 321 -5.19 8.06 -27.70
N SER A 322 -4.28 8.89 -27.20
CA SER A 322 -2.94 9.04 -27.78
C SER A 322 -2.04 7.87 -27.40
N LYS A 323 -0.94 7.69 -28.14
CA LYS A 323 0.08 6.66 -27.86
C LYS A 323 0.61 6.73 -26.41
N THR A 324 0.84 7.94 -25.89
CA THR A 324 1.30 8.15 -24.51
C THR A 324 0.18 7.88 -23.52
N GLY A 325 -1.04 8.36 -23.78
CA GLY A 325 -2.20 8.12 -22.93
C GLY A 325 -2.58 6.64 -22.79
N ILE A 326 -2.51 5.86 -23.87
CA ILE A 326 -2.71 4.41 -23.81
C ILE A 326 -1.61 3.77 -22.96
N GLY A 327 -0.35 4.19 -23.16
CA GLY A 327 0.78 3.71 -22.35
C GLY A 327 0.61 4.00 -20.87
N HIS A 328 0.15 5.20 -20.52
CA HIS A 328 -0.17 5.59 -19.15
C HIS A 328 -1.26 4.71 -18.53
N GLY A 329 -2.37 4.50 -19.25
CA GLY A 329 -3.46 3.65 -18.78
C GLY A 329 -3.01 2.22 -18.49
N ILE A 330 -2.32 1.59 -19.47
CA ILE A 330 -1.80 0.22 -19.31
C ILE A 330 -0.80 0.15 -18.16
N ALA A 331 0.13 1.11 -18.08
CA ALA A 331 1.14 1.12 -17.05
C ALA A 331 0.56 1.25 -15.65
N ARG A 332 -0.49 2.06 -15.48
CA ARG A 332 -1.21 2.17 -14.21
C ARG A 332 -1.96 0.88 -13.87
N GLU A 333 -2.68 0.28 -14.81
CA GLU A 333 -3.44 -0.95 -14.51
C GLU A 333 -2.52 -2.13 -14.16
N LEU A 334 -1.30 -2.14 -14.70
CA LEU A 334 -0.31 -3.22 -14.49
C LEU A 334 0.77 -2.87 -13.46
N ASN A 335 0.65 -1.74 -12.75
CA ASN A 335 1.64 -1.26 -11.78
C ASN A 335 3.09 -1.21 -12.33
N LEU A 336 3.22 -0.70 -13.57
CA LEU A 336 4.48 -0.53 -14.29
C LEU A 336 5.11 0.86 -14.12
N ILE A 337 4.48 1.75 -13.33
CA ILE A 337 5.05 3.07 -13.02
C ILE A 337 5.99 2.89 -11.83
N LYS A 338 7.30 3.13 -12.01
CA LYS A 338 8.25 3.14 -10.89
C LYS A 338 8.34 4.51 -10.26
N ARG A 339 8.40 4.51 -8.92
CA ARG A 339 8.58 5.69 -8.08
C ARG A 339 9.49 5.42 -6.89
N THR A 340 9.93 6.51 -6.32
CA THR A 340 10.95 6.63 -5.30
C THR A 340 10.37 6.70 -3.89
N ASN A 341 9.53 5.75 -3.48
CA ASN A 341 8.99 5.76 -2.11
C ASN A 341 9.51 4.61 -1.23
N GLY A 342 10.61 3.95 -1.62
CA GLY A 342 11.05 2.75 -0.89
C GLY A 342 12.53 2.39 -0.83
N LYS A 343 13.43 2.86 -1.72
CA LYS A 343 14.92 2.84 -1.53
C LYS A 343 15.75 3.14 -2.79
N GLU A 344 15.22 3.11 -4.02
CA GLU A 344 16.14 2.96 -5.18
C GLU A 344 16.35 4.18 -6.11
N LEU A 345 15.59 5.27 -6.05
CA LEU A 345 15.70 6.33 -7.08
C LEU A 345 15.49 7.80 -6.60
N LEU A 346 15.60 8.11 -5.30
CA LEU A 346 15.58 9.51 -4.83
C LEU A 346 16.82 10.25 -5.35
N TRP A 347 16.63 11.36 -6.05
CA TRP A 347 17.75 12.19 -6.49
C TRP A 347 18.13 13.15 -5.37
N GLU A 348 18.96 12.66 -4.45
CA GLU A 348 19.35 13.36 -3.21
C GLU A 348 20.09 14.68 -3.45
N ASN A 349 20.83 14.78 -4.57
CA ASN A 349 21.63 15.97 -4.89
C ASN A 349 21.66 16.22 -6.39
N ASP A 350 20.93 17.25 -6.81
CA ASP A 350 20.74 17.66 -8.19
C ASP A 350 21.91 18.47 -8.80
N GLN A 351 23.02 18.62 -8.06
CA GLN A 351 24.29 19.12 -8.59
C GLN A 351 25.04 18.07 -9.39
N LYS A 352 24.76 16.79 -9.13
CA LYS A 352 25.37 15.66 -9.82
C LYS A 352 24.35 15.05 -10.76
N SER A 353 24.80 14.62 -11.94
CA SER A 353 23.95 13.84 -12.82
C SER A 353 23.46 12.56 -12.12
N LEU A 354 22.24 12.15 -12.43
CA LEU A 354 21.69 10.89 -11.94
C LEU A 354 21.73 9.85 -13.06
N LEU A 355 22.29 8.68 -12.76
CA LEU A 355 22.30 7.55 -13.68
C LEU A 355 21.23 6.52 -13.26
N ILE A 356 20.21 6.34 -14.10
CA ILE A 356 19.21 5.28 -13.96
C ILE A 356 19.77 4.00 -14.58
N HIS A 357 20.20 3.09 -13.71
CA HIS A 357 20.70 1.78 -14.11
C HIS A 357 19.56 0.82 -14.46
N ASN A 358 19.30 0.68 -15.76
CA ASN A 358 18.42 -0.38 -16.26
C ASN A 358 19.10 -1.77 -16.21
N ARG A 359 19.13 -2.38 -15.02
CA ARG A 359 19.67 -3.75 -14.84
C ARG A 359 18.79 -4.82 -15.48
N SER A 360 17.48 -4.55 -15.60
CA SER A 360 16.50 -5.50 -16.10
C SER A 360 16.57 -5.73 -17.62
N GLY A 361 17.18 -4.79 -18.36
CA GLY A 361 17.18 -4.80 -19.83
C GLY A 361 15.82 -4.50 -20.47
N LEU A 362 14.76 -4.34 -19.67
CA LEU A 362 13.42 -4.01 -20.14
C LEU A 362 13.37 -2.57 -20.69
N PRO A 363 12.54 -2.28 -21.71
CA PRO A 363 12.42 -0.93 -22.24
C PRO A 363 11.89 0.04 -21.16
N ILE A 364 12.43 1.26 -21.15
CA ILE A 364 11.89 2.38 -20.36
C ILE A 364 11.22 3.32 -21.36
N ASP A 365 9.98 3.72 -21.08
CA ASP A 365 9.25 4.67 -21.91
C ASP A 365 9.77 6.09 -21.62
N ILE A 366 10.64 6.60 -22.49
CA ILE A 366 11.31 7.89 -22.29
C ILE A 366 10.31 9.05 -22.19
N ASP A 367 9.23 8.99 -22.97
CA ASP A 367 8.15 9.98 -22.95
C ASP A 367 7.44 10.07 -21.59
N SER A 368 7.57 9.04 -20.76
CA SER A 368 7.01 8.96 -19.43
C SER A 368 7.95 9.40 -18.31
N LEU A 369 9.21 9.73 -18.63
CA LEU A 369 10.20 10.16 -17.64
C LEU A 369 9.81 11.51 -17.04
N ARG A 370 9.69 11.56 -15.72
CA ARG A 370 9.31 12.75 -14.96
C ARG A 370 10.26 13.01 -13.80
N VAL A 371 10.55 14.28 -13.56
CA VAL A 371 11.20 14.78 -12.33
C VAL A 371 10.21 15.71 -11.64
N ASP A 372 9.89 15.42 -10.38
CA ASP A 372 8.83 16.07 -9.59
C ASP A 372 7.49 16.15 -10.34
N TYR A 373 7.14 15.04 -11.00
CA TYR A 373 5.92 14.89 -11.80
C TYR A 373 5.87 15.78 -13.06
N GLN A 374 6.96 16.46 -13.43
CA GLN A 374 7.07 17.24 -14.66
C GLN A 374 7.91 16.52 -15.72
N PRO A 375 7.53 16.59 -17.01
CA PRO A 375 8.34 16.02 -18.10
C PRO A 375 9.70 16.72 -18.18
N LEU A 376 10.73 15.93 -18.48
CA LEU A 376 12.04 16.45 -18.84
C LEU A 376 12.04 16.87 -20.31
N SER A 377 12.82 17.90 -20.63
CA SER A 377 13.15 18.25 -22.02
C SER A 377 14.32 17.41 -22.55
N ASP A 378 14.43 17.28 -23.86
CA ASP A 378 15.42 16.42 -24.53
C ASP A 378 16.88 16.78 -24.20
N ASP A 379 17.14 18.02 -23.77
CA ASP A 379 18.45 18.52 -23.34
C ASP A 379 18.79 18.22 -21.88
N GLN A 380 17.84 17.65 -21.12
CA GLN A 380 18.00 17.35 -19.69
C GLN A 380 18.38 15.90 -19.41
N TYR A 381 18.41 15.04 -20.44
CA TYR A 381 18.83 13.66 -20.28
C TYR A 381 19.55 13.12 -21.52
N GLU A 382 20.34 12.07 -21.32
CA GLU A 382 21.02 11.33 -22.36
C GLU A 382 20.75 9.83 -22.19
N ILE A 383 20.50 9.14 -23.31
CA ILE A 383 20.34 7.68 -23.32
C ILE A 383 21.70 7.07 -23.65
N LEU A 384 22.30 6.40 -22.67
CA LEU A 384 23.59 5.75 -22.80
C LEU A 384 23.42 4.35 -23.42
N ASN A 385 24.56 3.77 -23.83
CA ASN A 385 24.64 2.38 -24.28
C ASN A 385 23.99 1.43 -23.24
N ASN A 386 23.25 0.43 -23.72
CA ASN A 386 22.46 -0.52 -22.91
C ASN A 386 21.18 0.05 -22.26
N LYS A 387 20.58 1.10 -22.84
CA LYS A 387 19.29 1.68 -22.37
C LYS A 387 19.35 2.21 -20.92
N HIS A 388 20.53 2.66 -20.49
CA HIS A 388 20.66 3.43 -19.25
C HIS A 388 20.31 4.90 -19.54
N ILE A 389 19.76 5.61 -18.57
CA ILE A 389 19.35 7.01 -18.73
C ILE A 389 20.18 7.86 -17.77
N LEU A 390 20.89 8.85 -18.30
CA LEU A 390 21.63 9.84 -17.53
C LEU A 390 20.83 11.15 -17.51
N ILE A 391 20.39 11.59 -16.34
CA ILE A 391 19.73 12.89 -16.16
C ILE A 391 20.79 13.92 -15.79
N HIS A 392 20.85 15.03 -16.53
CA HIS A 392 21.79 16.12 -16.29
C HIS A 392 21.41 16.93 -15.04
N PRO A 393 22.39 17.51 -14.32
CA PRO A 393 22.15 18.23 -13.07
C PRO A 393 21.25 19.48 -13.26
N LEU A 394 20.25 19.63 -12.39
CA LEU A 394 19.32 20.77 -12.38
C LEU A 394 19.83 21.98 -11.58
N ARG A 395 20.81 21.77 -10.69
CA ARG A 395 21.53 22.80 -9.91
C ARG A 395 20.67 23.69 -9.00
N ARG A 396 19.61 23.16 -8.42
CA ARG A 396 18.66 23.81 -7.51
C ARG A 396 18.93 23.51 -6.02
N TYR A 397 19.85 22.61 -5.71
CA TYR A 397 20.18 22.17 -4.34
C TYR A 397 18.98 21.55 -3.60
N GLN A 398 18.17 20.79 -4.32
CA GLN A 398 16.97 20.16 -3.80
C GLN A 398 16.96 18.66 -4.12
N LYS A 399 16.17 17.92 -3.32
CA LYS A 399 15.88 16.51 -3.61
C LYS A 399 14.75 16.44 -4.61
N HIS A 400 14.85 15.51 -5.55
CA HIS A 400 13.82 15.32 -6.56
C HIS A 400 13.27 13.89 -6.59
N ILE A 401 11.98 13.79 -6.90
CA ILE A 401 11.26 12.53 -7.12
C ILE A 401 11.32 12.20 -8.60
N ILE A 402 11.70 10.97 -8.92
CA ILE A 402 11.79 10.50 -10.30
C ILE A 402 10.74 9.42 -10.54
N SER A 403 10.08 9.50 -11.67
CA SER A 403 9.13 8.47 -12.07
C SER A 403 9.15 8.23 -13.57
N PHE A 404 8.91 6.98 -13.95
CA PHE A 404 8.86 6.53 -15.34
C PHE A 404 8.14 5.18 -15.44
N ILE A 405 7.70 4.85 -16.64
CA ILE A 405 7.11 3.56 -17.00
C ILE A 405 8.22 2.63 -17.50
N TYR A 406 8.29 1.42 -16.96
CA TYR A 406 9.23 0.38 -17.39
C TYR A 406 8.49 -0.85 -17.90
N GLY A 407 9.15 -1.65 -18.74
CA GLY A 407 8.61 -2.93 -19.22
C GLY A 407 7.52 -2.81 -20.27
N LEU A 408 7.23 -1.60 -20.76
CA LEU A 408 6.26 -1.37 -21.83
C LEU A 408 6.97 -1.13 -23.15
N ASP A 409 6.72 -1.98 -24.14
CA ASP A 409 7.11 -1.75 -25.54
C ASP A 409 5.87 -1.50 -26.39
N LYS A 410 5.94 -0.48 -27.26
CA LYS A 410 4.80 0.02 -28.02
C LYS A 410 5.10 -0.11 -29.52
N HIS A 411 4.45 -1.08 -30.15
CA HIS A 411 4.60 -1.33 -31.58
C HIS A 411 3.39 -0.86 -32.37
N GLU A 412 3.64 -0.28 -33.54
CA GLU A 412 2.60 0.05 -34.51
C GLU A 412 2.47 -1.10 -35.49
N LEU A 413 1.33 -1.81 -35.48
CA LEU A 413 1.13 -3.04 -36.25
C LEU A 413 1.40 -2.90 -37.76
N HIS A 414 1.23 -1.69 -38.31
CA HIS A 414 1.47 -1.39 -39.72
C HIS A 414 2.92 -0.97 -40.03
N ASN A 415 3.76 -0.74 -39.01
CA ASN A 415 5.13 -0.28 -39.19
C ASN A 415 6.05 -1.44 -39.63
N LYS A 416 6.30 -1.50 -40.94
CA LYS A 416 7.19 -2.51 -41.54
C LYS A 416 8.68 -2.28 -41.24
N ASN A 417 9.05 -1.11 -40.73
CA ASN A 417 10.43 -0.77 -40.39
C ASN A 417 10.83 -1.25 -38.99
N ASP A 418 9.88 -1.69 -38.18
CA ASP A 418 10.16 -2.26 -36.87
C ASP A 418 10.61 -3.72 -36.98
N ILE A 419 11.93 -3.91 -37.06
CA ILE A 419 12.56 -5.23 -37.22
C ILE A 419 12.18 -6.19 -36.07
N ASN A 420 12.04 -5.67 -34.84
CA ASN A 420 11.72 -6.51 -33.69
C ASN A 420 10.29 -7.01 -33.77
N LEU A 421 9.35 -6.14 -34.14
CA LEU A 421 7.96 -6.53 -34.39
C LEU A 421 7.85 -7.52 -35.55
N GLN A 422 8.55 -7.27 -36.66
CA GLN A 422 8.53 -8.16 -37.83
C GLN A 422 9.02 -9.57 -37.48
N LYS A 423 10.09 -9.71 -36.69
CA LYS A 423 10.56 -11.02 -36.20
C LYS A 423 9.60 -11.69 -35.23
N MET A 424 8.81 -10.91 -34.48
CA MET A 424 7.77 -11.47 -33.61
C MET A 424 6.58 -12.00 -34.41
N MET A 425 6.23 -11.34 -35.52
CA MET A 425 5.06 -11.67 -36.32
C MET A 425 5.33 -12.69 -37.43
N TYR A 426 6.51 -12.65 -38.04
CA TYR A 426 6.88 -13.47 -39.18
C TYR A 426 8.16 -14.25 -38.92
N GLN A 427 8.17 -15.49 -39.40
CA GLN A 427 9.38 -16.31 -39.49
C GLN A 427 10.29 -15.77 -40.61
N GLU A 428 11.54 -16.25 -40.67
CA GLU A 428 12.51 -15.86 -41.71
C GLU A 428 12.02 -16.14 -43.14
N ASN A 429 11.10 -17.10 -43.31
CA ASN A 429 10.46 -17.46 -44.58
C ASN A 429 9.22 -16.61 -44.92
N GLY A 430 8.86 -15.63 -44.09
CA GLY A 430 7.69 -14.77 -44.26
C GLY A 430 6.36 -15.38 -43.78
N GLN A 431 6.35 -16.60 -43.23
CA GLN A 431 5.14 -17.20 -42.66
C GLN A 431 4.80 -16.60 -41.30
N ALA A 432 3.51 -16.53 -40.97
CA ALA A 432 3.02 -16.08 -39.67
C ALA A 432 3.59 -16.95 -38.53
N THR A 433 4.06 -16.32 -37.48
CA THR A 433 4.42 -17.01 -36.23
C THR A 433 3.14 -17.41 -35.47
N GLY A 434 3.27 -18.34 -34.53
CA GLY A 434 2.16 -18.68 -33.62
C GLY A 434 1.62 -17.46 -32.86
N LYS A 435 2.49 -16.48 -32.57
CA LYS A 435 2.14 -15.23 -31.90
C LYS A 435 1.20 -14.36 -32.73
N LEU A 436 1.47 -14.24 -34.04
CA LEU A 436 0.57 -13.51 -34.94
C LEU A 436 -0.80 -14.20 -35.05
N ILE A 437 -0.81 -15.54 -35.12
CA ILE A 437 -2.05 -16.33 -35.15
C ILE A 437 -2.86 -16.10 -33.87
N GLU A 438 -2.19 -16.13 -32.71
CA GLU A 438 -2.81 -15.86 -31.41
C GLU A 438 -3.40 -14.45 -31.34
N TRP A 439 -2.65 -13.42 -31.78
CA TRP A 439 -3.15 -12.05 -31.82
C TRP A 439 -4.39 -11.91 -32.71
N VAL A 440 -4.36 -12.47 -33.92
CA VAL A 440 -5.50 -12.44 -34.84
C VAL A 440 -6.71 -13.16 -34.23
N SER A 441 -6.49 -14.31 -33.58
CA SER A 441 -7.56 -15.05 -32.89
C SER A 441 -8.13 -14.23 -31.73
N TYR A 442 -7.28 -13.63 -30.90
CA TYR A 442 -7.70 -12.82 -29.77
C TYR A 442 -8.54 -11.63 -30.20
N ILE A 443 -8.11 -10.89 -31.24
CA ILE A 443 -8.87 -9.74 -31.69
C ILE A 443 -10.23 -10.14 -32.28
N ASN A 444 -10.29 -11.25 -33.01
CA ASN A 444 -11.56 -11.82 -33.47
C ASN A 444 -12.52 -12.18 -32.31
N THR A 445 -11.98 -12.61 -31.17
CA THR A 445 -12.78 -12.92 -29.98
C THR A 445 -13.28 -11.67 -29.25
N VAL A 446 -12.41 -10.66 -29.09
CA VAL A 446 -12.68 -9.50 -28.23
C VAL A 446 -13.39 -8.36 -28.96
N ALA A 447 -13.12 -8.16 -30.25
CA ALA A 447 -13.70 -7.08 -31.05
C ALA A 447 -14.33 -7.57 -32.38
N PRO A 448 -15.17 -8.63 -32.39
CA PRO A 448 -15.79 -9.11 -33.63
C PRO A 448 -16.72 -8.07 -34.24
N ILE A 449 -17.36 -7.22 -33.43
CA ILE A 449 -18.39 -6.28 -33.89
C ILE A 449 -17.82 -5.22 -34.86
N MET A 450 -16.58 -4.79 -34.65
CA MET A 450 -15.96 -3.78 -35.54
C MET A 450 -15.54 -4.39 -36.87
N TRP A 451 -15.28 -5.71 -36.93
CA TRP A 451 -14.59 -6.33 -38.06
C TRP A 451 -15.30 -7.54 -38.68
N ASN A 452 -16.41 -8.02 -38.11
CA ASN A 452 -17.07 -9.31 -38.37
C ASN A 452 -16.11 -10.50 -38.19
N ARG A 453 -15.09 -10.56 -39.03
CA ARG A 453 -13.88 -11.37 -38.91
C ARG A 453 -12.66 -10.56 -39.35
N PHE A 454 -11.75 -10.32 -38.43
CA PHE A 454 -10.43 -9.74 -38.71
C PHE A 454 -9.55 -10.72 -39.47
N LYS A 455 -9.03 -10.25 -40.60
CA LYS A 455 -8.00 -10.93 -41.38
C LYS A 455 -6.77 -10.04 -41.45
N TRP A 456 -5.62 -10.60 -41.08
CA TRP A 456 -4.36 -9.87 -41.09
C TRP A 456 -3.93 -9.51 -42.52
N ASP A 457 -3.44 -8.29 -42.73
CA ASP A 457 -2.94 -7.75 -44.01
C ASP A 457 -3.98 -7.70 -45.16
N GLU A 458 -5.27 -7.92 -44.87
CA GLU A 458 -6.38 -7.71 -45.81
C GLU A 458 -7.07 -6.37 -45.50
N GLY A 459 -6.90 -5.38 -46.38
CA GLY A 459 -7.40 -4.01 -46.19
C GLY A 459 -8.86 -3.75 -46.54
N TYR A 460 -9.72 -4.77 -46.61
CA TYR A 460 -11.14 -4.61 -46.93
C TYR A 460 -12.04 -5.11 -45.79
N TRP A 461 -13.13 -4.38 -45.57
CA TRP A 461 -14.11 -4.66 -44.52
C TRP A 461 -15.16 -5.60 -45.08
N ASP A 462 -15.22 -6.83 -44.57
CA ASP A 462 -16.32 -7.76 -44.91
C ASP A 462 -17.52 -7.45 -44.00
N THR A 463 -18.18 -6.32 -44.29
CA THR A 463 -19.23 -5.74 -43.45
C THR A 463 -20.45 -6.63 -43.28
N VAL A 464 -20.65 -7.64 -44.14
CA VAL A 464 -21.75 -8.60 -44.00
C VAL A 464 -21.33 -9.93 -44.62
N SER A 465 -21.51 -11.04 -43.91
CA SER A 465 -21.28 -12.35 -44.51
C SER A 465 -22.11 -12.48 -45.80
N LYS A 466 -21.47 -13.01 -46.85
CA LYS A 466 -22.08 -13.20 -48.18
C LYS A 466 -23.40 -13.98 -48.14
N GLU A 467 -23.64 -14.71 -47.06
CA GLU A 467 -24.80 -15.57 -46.82
C GLU A 467 -25.95 -14.85 -46.10
N LEU A 468 -25.69 -13.72 -45.41
CA LEU A 468 -26.69 -13.01 -44.58
C LEU A 468 -27.18 -11.68 -45.17
N SER A 469 -26.52 -11.12 -46.20
CA SER A 469 -26.83 -9.74 -46.62
C SER A 469 -28.06 -9.59 -47.52
N GLY A 470 -28.50 -10.63 -48.24
CA GLY A 470 -29.66 -10.56 -49.14
C GLY A 470 -29.60 -9.42 -50.18
N LEU A 471 -28.45 -8.76 -50.32
CA LEU A 471 -28.25 -7.54 -51.09
C LEU A 471 -27.07 -7.79 -52.03
N GLY A 472 -27.39 -7.98 -53.30
CA GLY A 472 -26.40 -7.88 -54.37
C GLY A 472 -25.87 -6.44 -54.39
N TYR A 473 -24.61 -6.26 -54.05
CA TYR A 473 -23.92 -5.00 -54.30
C TYR A 473 -23.59 -4.93 -55.80
N ILE A 474 -23.83 -3.77 -56.41
CA ILE A 474 -23.23 -3.44 -57.70
C ILE A 474 -21.74 -3.25 -57.41
N PRO A 475 -20.82 -3.90 -58.16
CA PRO A 475 -19.40 -3.73 -57.94
C PRO A 475 -19.05 -2.24 -58.03
N ASN A 476 -18.41 -1.72 -56.99
CA ASN A 476 -17.79 -0.40 -57.07
C ASN A 476 -16.76 -0.48 -58.20
N MET A 477 -17.04 0.19 -59.32
CA MET A 477 -16.04 0.49 -60.32
C MET A 477 -14.99 1.36 -59.63
N TRP A 478 -13.81 0.78 -59.40
CA TRP A 478 -12.64 1.58 -59.08
C TRP A 478 -12.27 2.34 -60.35
N ASP A 479 -11.97 3.64 -60.21
CA ASP A 479 -11.48 4.44 -61.33
C ASP A 479 -10.34 3.71 -62.04
N SER A 480 -10.36 3.77 -63.37
CA SER A 480 -9.36 3.12 -64.21
C SER A 480 -7.96 3.59 -63.82
N ASP A 481 -6.99 2.67 -63.83
CA ASP A 481 -5.61 2.97 -63.46
C ASP A 481 -5.09 4.20 -64.23
N MET A 482 -4.82 5.29 -63.50
CA MET A 482 -4.29 6.54 -64.05
C MET A 482 -2.88 6.38 -64.65
N SER A 483 -2.21 5.24 -64.42
CA SER A 483 -0.90 4.95 -65.01
C SER A 483 -0.93 5.01 -66.55
N VAL A 484 -2.05 4.62 -67.18
CA VAL A 484 -2.24 4.66 -68.64
C VAL A 484 -2.26 6.09 -69.18
N TRP A 485 -2.58 7.08 -68.33
CA TRP A 485 -2.67 8.49 -68.70
C TRP A 485 -1.37 9.27 -68.42
N LYS A 486 -0.37 8.66 -67.77
CA LYS A 486 0.89 9.35 -67.41
C LYS A 486 1.71 9.80 -68.62
N ASP A 487 1.55 9.13 -69.76
CA ASP A 487 2.24 9.49 -71.01
C ASP A 487 1.47 10.54 -71.84
N TYR A 488 0.26 10.91 -71.44
CA TYR A 488 -0.53 11.93 -72.13
C TYR A 488 -0.18 13.33 -71.59
N LYS A 489 0.59 14.09 -72.37
CA LYS A 489 0.75 15.53 -72.16
C LYS A 489 -0.45 16.25 -72.73
N PHE A 490 -1.33 16.75 -71.86
CA PHE A 490 -2.38 17.69 -72.26
C PHE A 490 -1.75 19.04 -72.59
N LEU A 491 -1.70 19.38 -73.89
CA LEU A 491 -1.32 20.72 -74.34
C LEU A 491 -2.47 21.68 -73.99
N ILE A 492 -2.20 22.60 -73.05
CA ILE A 492 -3.20 23.51 -72.46
C ILE A 492 -3.77 24.55 -73.45
N ASN A 493 -3.24 24.68 -74.69
CA ASN A 493 -3.61 25.79 -75.58
C ASN A 493 -4.47 25.42 -76.82
N ARG A 494 -5.24 24.32 -76.80
CA ARG A 494 -5.96 23.86 -78.01
C ARG A 494 -7.36 24.47 -78.25
N TRP A 495 -7.73 25.52 -77.52
CA TRP A 495 -9.06 26.13 -77.57
C TRP A 495 -9.13 27.38 -78.47
N GLU A 496 -7.99 27.86 -79.00
CA GLU A 496 -7.93 29.11 -79.79
C GLU A 496 -7.92 28.91 -81.32
N ASP A 497 -7.86 27.68 -81.82
CA ASP A 497 -7.95 27.45 -83.28
C ASP A 497 -9.41 27.38 -83.74
N GLY A 498 -9.90 28.54 -84.20
CA GLY A 498 -11.21 28.75 -84.83
C GLY A 498 -11.45 28.02 -86.16
N GLN A 499 -10.83 26.86 -86.38
CA GLN A 499 -11.02 26.01 -87.57
C GLN A 499 -11.74 24.68 -87.30
N ILE A 500 -12.14 24.38 -86.06
CA ILE A 500 -12.85 23.13 -85.74
C ILE A 500 -14.38 23.23 -86.00
N TRP A 501 -14.89 24.43 -86.33
CA TRP A 501 -16.32 24.66 -86.61
C TRP A 501 -16.60 25.15 -88.04
N LYS A 502 -15.93 24.56 -89.05
CA LYS A 502 -16.33 24.71 -90.46
C LYS A 502 -16.59 23.38 -91.13
#